data_AF-A0AAD7KF01-F1
#
_entry.id   AF-A0AAD7KF01-F1
#
_cell.length_a   1.000
_cell.length_b   1.000
_cell.length_c   1.000
_cell.angle_alpha   90.00
_cell.angle_beta   90.00
_cell.angle_gamma   90.00
#
_symmetry.space_group_name_H-M   'P 1'
#
loop_
_entity.id
_entity.type
_entity.pdbx_description
1 polymer ?
#
loop_
_entity_poly.entity_id
_entity_poly.type
_entity_poly.pdbx_seq_one_letter_code
_entity_poly.pdbx_strand_id
1 'polypeptide(L)'
;YDDWEFETRAELRRRGVLTLALGEETRPLGSNNSKPVKAWVARRDVATATIISRLDSTQFAHVREFEEDPAGMWSRLKETHQSAGLGGAVVGWRKFYSLRKPE
;
A
#
# COMPACT_ATOMS: atom_id res chain seq x y z
N TYR A 1 -10.43 3.62 6.44
CA TYR A 1 -9.22 4.25 5.89
C TYR A 1 -8.08 4.11 6.89
N ASP A 2 -8.33 4.44 8.16
CA ASP A 2 -7.29 4.48 9.20
C ASP A 2 -6.75 3.10 9.62
N ASP A 3 -7.56 2.06 9.69
CA ASP A 3 -7.12 0.78 10.25
C ASP A 3 -6.05 0.07 9.40
N TRP A 4 -6.25 -0.01 8.08
CA TRP A 4 -5.26 -0.62 7.17
C TRP A 4 -3.93 0.15 7.16
N GLU A 5 -3.98 1.48 7.06
CA GLU A 5 -2.77 2.30 7.04
C GLU A 5 -2.02 2.17 8.38
N PHE A 6 -2.75 2.24 9.49
CA PHE A 6 -2.18 2.13 10.84
C PHE A 6 -1.52 0.77 11.08
N GLU A 7 -2.23 -0.33 10.80
CA GLU A 7 -1.71 -1.69 10.97
C GLU A 7 -0.48 -1.96 10.08
N THR A 8 -0.56 -1.56 8.82
CA THR A 8 0.53 -1.81 7.86
C THR A 8 1.77 -1.00 8.24
N ARG A 9 1.62 0.27 8.67
CA ARG A 9 2.74 1.07 9.18
C ARG A 9 3.36 0.47 10.44
N ALA A 10 2.55 -0.07 11.35
CA ALA A 10 3.05 -0.72 12.56
C ALA A 10 3.89 -1.98 12.21
N GLU A 11 3.44 -2.78 11.26
CA GLU A 11 4.18 -3.96 10.78
C GLU A 11 5.48 -3.58 10.08
N LEU A 12 5.44 -2.60 9.16
CA LEU A 12 6.62 -2.10 8.45
C LEU A 12 7.66 -1.50 9.40
N ARG A 13 7.22 -0.81 10.47
CA ARG A 13 8.10 -0.32 11.54
C ARG A 13 8.74 -1.46 12.31
N ARG A 14 7.96 -2.47 12.69
CA ARG A 14 8.48 -3.67 13.38
C ARG A 14 9.58 -4.37 12.57
N ARG A 15 9.45 -4.34 11.24
CA ARG A 15 10.42 -4.93 10.29
C ARG A 15 11.56 -4.00 9.88
N GLY A 16 11.55 -2.73 10.31
CA GLY A 16 12.61 -1.76 9.98
C GLY A 16 12.65 -1.34 8.50
N VAL A 17 11.53 -1.42 7.79
CA VAL A 17 11.43 -1.13 6.34
C VAL A 17 10.41 -0.04 6.00
N LEU A 18 9.88 0.66 7.01
CA LEU A 18 8.91 1.74 6.79
C LEU A 18 9.46 2.83 5.85
N THR A 19 10.72 3.22 6.01
CA THR A 19 11.37 4.27 5.20
C THR A 19 11.39 3.92 3.70
N LEU A 20 11.54 2.64 3.36
CA LEU A 20 11.46 2.16 1.98
C LEU A 20 10.04 2.24 1.42
N ALA A 21 9.04 1.84 2.20
CA ALA A 21 7.64 1.92 1.80
C ALA A 21 7.14 3.38 1.66
N LEU A 22 7.73 4.32 2.39
CA LEU A 22 7.42 5.75 2.29
C LEU A 22 8.26 6.48 1.22
N GLY A 23 9.20 5.81 0.56
CA GLY A 23 10.07 6.41 -0.45
C GLY A 23 11.15 7.35 0.12
N GLU A 24 11.39 7.31 1.43
CA GLU A 24 12.42 8.11 2.12
C GLU A 24 13.82 7.53 1.93
N GLU A 25 13.91 6.23 1.66
CA GLU A 25 15.17 5.52 1.44
C GLU A 25 15.35 5.20 -0.05
N THR A 26 16.38 5.78 -0.67
CA THR A 26 16.71 5.56 -2.07
C THR A 26 17.73 4.44 -2.25
N ARG A 27 17.75 3.88 -3.46
CA ARG A 27 18.70 2.82 -3.83
C ARG A 27 20.15 3.32 -3.66
N PRO A 28 21.02 2.58 -2.94
CA PRO A 28 22.42 2.93 -2.80
C PRO A 28 23.17 2.94 -4.14
N LEU A 29 24.18 3.81 -4.24
CA LEU A 29 25.09 3.84 -5.37
C LEU A 29 25.95 2.57 -5.40
N GLY A 30 26.14 2.00 -6.61
CA GLY A 30 27.00 0.85 -6.82
C GLY A 30 26.41 -0.19 -7.77
N SER A 31 27.18 -1.23 -8.04
CA SER A 31 26.72 -2.36 -8.85
C SER A 31 25.66 -3.18 -8.12
N ASN A 32 24.83 -3.90 -8.88
CA ASN A 32 23.84 -4.86 -8.34
C ASN A 32 24.47 -5.88 -7.38
N ASN A 33 25.76 -6.16 -7.55
CA ASN A 33 26.47 -7.15 -6.76
C ASN A 33 27.08 -6.60 -5.47
N SER A 34 27.08 -5.28 -5.28
CA SER A 34 27.62 -4.66 -4.08
C SER A 34 26.80 -5.04 -2.84
N LYS A 35 27.49 -5.27 -1.72
CA LYS A 35 26.88 -5.56 -0.42
C LYS A 35 25.75 -4.56 -0.04
N PRO A 36 25.92 -3.23 -0.17
CA PRO A 36 24.85 -2.29 0.16
C PRO A 36 23.62 -2.43 -0.74
N VAL A 37 23.80 -2.63 -2.06
CA VAL A 37 22.66 -2.81 -2.98
C VAL A 37 21.92 -4.11 -2.69
N LYS A 38 22.62 -5.22 -2.43
CA LYS A 38 21.97 -6.49 -2.05
C LYS A 38 21.17 -6.39 -0.76
N ALA A 39 21.72 -5.72 0.25
CA ALA A 39 21.03 -5.51 1.53
C ALA A 39 19.78 -4.63 1.35
N TRP A 40 19.87 -3.59 0.52
CA TRP A 40 18.73 -2.74 0.17
C TRP A 40 17.64 -3.53 -0.58
N VAL A 41 18.00 -4.34 -1.58
CA VAL A 41 17.04 -5.20 -2.31
C VAL A 41 16.33 -6.16 -1.37
N ALA A 42 17.05 -6.82 -0.46
CA ALA A 42 16.43 -7.73 0.51
C ALA A 42 15.40 -7.01 1.41
N ARG A 43 15.71 -5.79 1.86
CA ARG A 43 14.77 -4.96 2.65
C ARG A 43 13.59 -4.47 1.82
N ARG A 44 13.81 -4.11 0.56
CA ARG A 44 12.76 -3.77 -0.40
C ARG A 44 11.77 -4.92 -0.56
N ASP A 45 12.28 -6.13 -0.78
CA ASP A 45 11.44 -7.32 -0.96
C ASP A 45 10.63 -7.63 0.32
N VAL A 46 11.21 -7.43 1.50
CA VAL A 46 10.50 -7.52 2.78
C VAL A 46 9.38 -6.47 2.88
N ALA A 47 9.63 -5.22 2.44
CA ALA A 47 8.62 -4.17 2.43
C ALA A 47 7.45 -4.54 1.49
N THR A 48 7.77 -4.92 0.24
CA THR A 48 6.79 -5.35 -0.76
C THR A 48 5.93 -6.51 -0.22
N ALA A 49 6.55 -7.57 0.28
CA ALA A 49 5.83 -8.73 0.80
C ALA A 49 4.94 -8.37 1.99
N THR A 50 5.41 -7.47 2.86
CA THR A 50 4.63 -7.00 4.01
C THR A 50 3.39 -6.24 3.56
N ILE A 51 3.51 -5.35 2.57
CA ILE A 51 2.37 -4.61 2.02
C ILE A 51 1.37 -5.59 1.40
N ILE A 52 1.82 -6.48 0.51
CA ILE A 52 0.97 -7.47 -0.17
C ILE A 52 0.23 -8.36 0.84
N SER A 53 0.89 -8.79 1.91
CA SER A 53 0.28 -9.65 2.94
C SER A 53 -0.90 -9.01 3.67
N ARG A 54 -1.05 -7.68 3.57
CA ARG A 54 -2.11 -6.89 4.21
C ARG A 54 -3.19 -6.45 3.23
N LEU A 55 -3.13 -6.89 1.98
CA LEU A 55 -4.11 -6.54 0.96
C LEU A 55 -5.14 -7.65 0.78
N ASP A 56 -6.37 -7.24 0.48
CA ASP A 56 -7.38 -8.14 -0.05
C ASP A 56 -7.08 -8.49 -1.51
N SER A 57 -7.53 -9.67 -1.95
CA SER A 57 -7.28 -10.19 -3.30
C SER A 57 -7.79 -9.27 -4.42
N THR A 58 -8.81 -8.47 -4.14
CA THR A 58 -9.38 -7.47 -5.06
C THR A 58 -8.41 -6.31 -5.32
N GLN A 59 -7.45 -6.06 -4.42
CA GLN A 59 -6.52 -4.94 -4.50
C GLN A 59 -5.21 -5.29 -5.21
N PHE A 60 -4.91 -6.58 -5.38
CA PHE A 60 -3.69 -7.05 -6.06
C PHE A 60 -3.55 -6.50 -7.48
N ALA A 61 -4.67 -6.34 -8.20
CA ALA A 61 -4.66 -5.78 -9.55
C ALA A 61 -4.10 -4.35 -9.60
N HIS A 62 -4.25 -3.57 -8.53
CA HIS A 62 -3.76 -2.19 -8.46
C HIS A 62 -2.27 -2.07 -8.15
N VAL A 63 -1.64 -3.13 -7.64
CA VAL A 63 -0.28 -3.08 -7.12
C VAL A 63 0.71 -3.97 -7.87
N ARG A 64 0.22 -4.83 -8.77
CA ARG A 64 1.04 -5.82 -9.47
C ARG A 64 2.15 -5.21 -10.34
N GLU A 65 1.96 -3.98 -10.83
CA GLU A 65 2.99 -3.27 -11.59
C GLU A 65 4.12 -2.70 -10.72
N PHE A 66 3.96 -2.71 -9.39
CA PHE A 66 4.88 -2.13 -8.41
C PHE A 66 5.63 -3.19 -7.57
N GLU A 67 5.75 -4.43 -8.05
CA GLU A 67 6.45 -5.50 -7.30
C GLU A 67 7.87 -5.10 -6.87
N GLU A 68 8.56 -4.32 -7.70
CA GLU A 68 9.91 -3.82 -7.45
C GLU A 68 9.95 -2.42 -6.81
N ASP A 69 8.80 -1.82 -6.52
CA ASP A 69 8.67 -0.47 -6.00
C ASP A 69 7.64 -0.40 -4.84
N PRO A 70 8.07 -0.68 -3.59
CA PRO A 70 7.18 -0.63 -2.45
C PRO A 70 6.61 0.78 -2.18
N ALA A 71 7.29 1.85 -2.61
CA ALA A 71 6.82 3.22 -2.43
C ALA A 71 5.70 3.58 -3.43
N GLY A 72 5.85 3.15 -4.68
CA GLY A 72 4.80 3.22 -5.69
C GLY A 72 3.57 2.40 -5.28
N MET A 73 3.78 1.19 -4.77
CA MET A 73 2.72 0.35 -4.22
C MET A 73 1.94 1.04 -3.10
N TRP A 74 2.65 1.60 -2.11
CA TRP A 74 2.05 2.33 -1.00
C TRP A 74 1.22 3.54 -1.48
N SER A 75 1.77 4.33 -2.41
CA SER A 75 1.10 5.51 -2.96
C SER A 75 -0.17 5.15 -3.73
N ARG A 76 -0.12 4.10 -4.56
CA ARG A 76 -1.26 3.64 -5.35
C ARG A 76 -2.39 3.08 -4.49
N LEU A 77 -2.04 2.36 -3.43
CA LEU A 77 -3.02 1.88 -2.45
C LEU A 77 -3.69 3.04 -1.73
N LYS A 78 -2.89 4.02 -1.30
CA LYS A 78 -3.42 5.23 -0.66
C LYS A 78 -4.43 5.94 -1.55
N GLU A 79 -4.11 6.14 -2.82
CA GLU A 79 -5.02 6.70 -3.82
C GLU A 79 -6.30 5.86 -3.97
N THR A 80 -6.15 4.55 -4.14
CA THR A 80 -7.28 3.61 -4.31
C THR A 80 -8.23 3.66 -3.11
N HIS A 81 -7.69 3.67 -1.89
CA HIS A 81 -8.47 3.77 -0.66
C HIS A 81 -9.12 5.15 -0.47
N GLN A 82 -8.48 6.23 -0.92
CA GLN A 82 -9.07 7.58 -0.91
C GLN A 82 -10.24 7.69 -1.89
N SER A 83 -10.06 7.19 -3.13
CA SER A 83 -11.11 7.18 -4.15
C SER A 83 -12.28 6.26 -3.75
N ALA A 84 -11.99 5.09 -3.17
CA ALA A 84 -13.00 4.17 -2.68
C ALA A 84 -13.77 4.72 -1.47
N GLY A 85 -13.12 5.47 -0.58
CA GLY A 85 -13.77 6.13 0.56
C GLY A 85 -14.82 7.17 0.12
N LEU A 86 -14.52 7.96 -0.91
CA LEU A 86 -15.45 8.96 -1.44
C LEU A 86 -16.56 8.32 -2.29
N GLY A 87 -16.24 7.37 -3.17
CA GLY A 87 -17.23 6.68 -4.01
C GLY A 87 -18.14 5.73 -3.23
N GLY A 88 -17.58 5.00 -2.27
CA GLY A 88 -18.30 4.06 -1.40
C GLY A 88 -19.26 4.76 -0.45
N ALA A 89 -18.88 5.93 0.09
CA ALA A 89 -19.80 6.76 0.85
C ALA A 89 -20.99 7.19 -0.03
N VAL A 90 -20.75 7.77 -1.22
CA VAL A 90 -21.84 8.22 -2.12
C VAL A 90 -22.75 7.07 -2.56
N VAL A 91 -22.21 5.88 -2.83
CA VAL A 91 -22.99 4.67 -3.17
C VAL A 91 -23.79 4.19 -1.96
N GLY A 92 -23.21 4.18 -0.77
CA GLY A 92 -23.89 3.84 0.49
C GLY A 92 -25.05 4.80 0.78
N TRP A 93 -24.83 6.11 0.60
CA TRP A 93 -25.85 7.14 0.76
C TRP A 93 -26.97 7.01 -0.29
N ARG A 94 -26.65 6.78 -1.57
CA ARG A 94 -27.67 6.53 -2.61
C ARG A 94 -28.50 5.29 -2.32
N LYS A 95 -27.86 4.21 -1.86
CA LYS A 95 -28.55 2.96 -1.52
C LYS A 95 -29.44 3.12 -0.29
N PHE A 96 -29.01 3.90 0.70
CA PHE A 96 -29.81 4.26 1.88
C PHE A 96 -31.03 5.12 1.52
N TYR A 97 -30.86 6.15 0.68
CA TYR A 97 -31.97 6.99 0.22
C TYR A 97 -32.90 6.27 -0.76
N SER A 98 -32.43 5.30 -1.56
CA SER A 98 -33.31 4.48 -2.41
C SER A 98 -34.13 3.44 -1.64
N LEU A 99 -33.70 3.07 -0.43
CA LEU A 99 -34.46 2.19 0.47
C LEU A 99 -35.56 2.94 1.24
N ARG A 100 -35.48 4.27 1.32
CA ARG A 100 -36.56 5.10 1.84
C ARG A 100 -37.51 5.46 0.70
N LYS A 101 -38.43 4.54 0.37
CA LYS A 101 -39.59 4.89 -0.46
C LYS A 101 -40.35 6.07 0.20
N PRO A 102 -40.71 7.11 -0.54
CA PRO A 102 -41.72 8.05 -0.09
C PRO A 102 -43.08 7.33 -0.06
N GLU A 103 -43.73 7.34 1.09
CA GLU A 103 -45.19 7.30 1.17
C GLU A 103 -45.74 8.71 0.91
#